data_AF-A0AAX3SGM5-F1
#
_entry.id   AF-A0AAX3SGM5-F1
#
_cell.length_a   1.000
_cell.length_b   1.000
_cell.length_c   1.000
_cell.angle_alpha   90.00
_cell.angle_beta   90.00
_cell.angle_gamma   90.00
#
_symmetry.space_group_name_H-M   'P 1'
#
loop_
_entity.id
_entity.type
_entity.pdbx_description
1 polymer ?
#
loop_
_entity_poly.entity_id
_entity_poly.type
_entity_poly.pdbx_seq_one_letter_code
_entity_poly.pdbx_strand_id
1 'polypeptide(L)'
;MGNLSPQLNNLLNASRLGNPAQPCAEYQFLGEFLHSYLDTFSHRDKDNRPFDAISAKLGIGHGFAGSEPDYTYDEDMPILGNMPDPEVPYWDKREYRSLQGEKAVYEFLTAYGTSPALGFEEIRNVLERFNAIREEGADFPGKARFLKETINKLIKDGKLKLTKNTENSEKTRIVEINIEKGGSDEYKIKEAEKNRGKYLENLAGQEHKYPGVCLPGSKICKEV
;
A
#
# COMPACT_ATOMS: atom_id res chain seq x y z
N MET A 1 16.19 6.29 -4.06
CA MET A 1 15.08 5.71 -4.85
C MET A 1 15.65 5.16 -6.14
N GLY A 2 15.39 3.90 -6.46
CA GLY A 2 15.79 3.32 -7.76
C GLY A 2 15.10 4.00 -8.94
N ASN A 3 15.50 3.68 -10.16
CA ASN A 3 14.87 4.20 -11.36
C ASN A 3 13.42 3.67 -11.46
N LEU A 4 12.45 4.54 -11.18
CA LEU A 4 11.02 4.24 -11.36
C LEU A 4 10.73 3.96 -12.85
N SER A 5 9.79 3.05 -13.11
CA SER A 5 9.29 2.83 -14.47
C SER A 5 8.60 4.10 -15.00
N PRO A 6 8.48 4.28 -16.33
CA PRO A 6 7.72 5.38 -16.90
C PRO A 6 6.29 5.48 -16.33
N GLN A 7 5.63 4.34 -16.10
CA GLN A 7 4.27 4.31 -15.54
C GLN A 7 4.20 4.81 -14.10
N LEU A 8 5.16 4.40 -13.25
CA LEU A 8 5.24 4.90 -11.87
C LEU A 8 5.55 6.40 -11.83
N ASN A 9 6.43 6.88 -12.72
CA ASN A 9 6.69 8.31 -12.86
C ASN A 9 5.43 9.08 -13.28
N ASN A 10 4.64 8.53 -14.20
CA ASN A 10 3.39 9.15 -14.65
C ASN A 10 2.37 9.28 -13.52
N LEU A 11 2.17 8.23 -12.70
CA LEU A 11 1.27 8.27 -11.54
C LEU A 11 1.77 9.26 -10.46
N LEU A 12 3.06 9.26 -10.18
CA LEU A 12 3.65 10.22 -9.23
C LEU A 12 3.50 11.65 -9.74
N ASN A 13 3.75 11.90 -11.02
CA ASN A 13 3.54 13.22 -11.62
C ASN A 13 2.06 13.61 -11.58
N ALA A 14 1.13 12.68 -11.86
CA ALA A 14 -0.31 12.91 -11.75
C ALA A 14 -0.73 13.36 -10.34
N SER A 15 -0.15 12.75 -9.29
CA SER A 15 -0.39 13.18 -7.91
C SER A 15 0.12 14.61 -7.65
N ARG A 16 1.24 15.00 -8.25
CA ARG A 16 1.88 16.32 -8.07
C ARG A 16 1.29 17.43 -8.92
N LEU A 17 0.47 17.11 -9.93
CA LEU A 17 -0.18 18.12 -10.77
C LEU A 17 -1.16 19.00 -10.00
N GLY A 18 -1.52 18.62 -8.77
CA GLY A 18 -2.14 19.48 -7.77
C GLY A 18 -3.28 20.32 -8.33
N ASN A 19 -4.48 19.75 -8.45
CA ASN A 19 -5.66 20.56 -8.74
C ASN A 19 -6.17 21.15 -7.42
N PRO A 20 -6.02 22.47 -7.15
CA PRO A 20 -6.46 23.05 -5.88
C PRO A 20 -7.98 22.96 -5.69
N ALA A 21 -8.73 22.78 -6.79
CA ALA A 21 -10.17 22.55 -6.75
C ALA A 21 -10.54 21.11 -6.36
N GLN A 22 -9.60 20.16 -6.40
CA GLN A 22 -9.83 18.74 -6.14
C GLN A 22 -8.64 18.07 -5.44
N PRO A 23 -8.31 18.45 -4.18
CA PRO A 23 -7.22 17.84 -3.41
C PRO A 23 -7.39 16.31 -3.23
N CYS A 24 -8.62 15.80 -3.29
CA CYS A 24 -8.88 14.37 -3.24
C CYS A 24 -8.36 13.60 -4.47
N ALA A 25 -8.23 14.25 -5.64
CA ALA A 25 -7.69 13.61 -6.83
C ALA A 25 -6.18 13.32 -6.68
N GLU A 26 -5.45 14.24 -6.05
CA GLU A 26 -4.04 14.04 -5.69
C GLU A 26 -3.87 12.79 -4.82
N TYR A 27 -4.69 12.64 -3.77
CA TYR A 27 -4.63 11.45 -2.90
C TYR A 27 -5.00 10.15 -3.62
N GLN A 28 -5.93 10.20 -4.58
CA GLN A 28 -6.26 9.02 -5.40
C GLN A 28 -5.05 8.60 -6.25
N PHE A 29 -4.40 9.54 -6.94
CA PHE A 29 -3.21 9.21 -7.75
C PHE A 29 -2.01 8.81 -6.90
N LEU A 30 -1.82 9.45 -5.74
CA LEU A 30 -0.76 9.06 -4.80
C LEU A 30 -1.01 7.65 -4.25
N GLY A 31 -2.25 7.32 -3.91
CA GLY A 31 -2.64 5.98 -3.49
C GLY A 31 -2.38 4.93 -4.57
N GLU A 32 -2.75 5.23 -5.82
CA GLU A 32 -2.48 4.37 -6.98
C GLU A 32 -0.97 4.20 -7.22
N PHE A 33 -0.19 5.27 -7.09
CA PHE A 33 1.27 5.19 -7.15
C PHE A 33 1.83 4.27 -6.06
N LEU A 34 1.42 4.43 -4.80
CA LEU A 34 1.92 3.62 -3.68
C LEU A 34 1.56 2.14 -3.84
N HIS A 35 0.32 1.86 -4.28
CA HIS A 35 -0.13 0.51 -4.61
C HIS A 35 0.72 -0.10 -5.72
N SER A 36 0.78 0.55 -6.88
CA SER A 36 1.58 0.12 -8.02
C SER A 36 3.08 -0.01 -7.68
N TYR A 37 3.57 0.80 -6.75
CA TYR A 37 4.95 0.74 -6.29
C TYR A 37 5.22 -0.52 -5.46
N LEU A 38 4.31 -0.87 -4.54
CA LEU A 38 4.36 -2.11 -3.77
C LEU A 38 4.22 -3.36 -4.65
N ASP A 39 3.38 -3.29 -5.69
CA ASP A 39 3.24 -4.35 -6.68
C ASP A 39 4.57 -4.68 -7.36
N THR A 40 5.48 -3.70 -7.48
CA THR A 40 6.82 -3.97 -8.01
C THR A 40 7.68 -4.82 -7.09
N PHE A 41 7.28 -5.07 -5.84
CA PHE A 41 7.93 -5.99 -4.92
C PHE A 41 7.23 -7.36 -4.91
N SER A 42 5.90 -7.36 -4.87
CA SER A 42 5.09 -8.57 -4.75
C SER A 42 4.94 -9.34 -6.05
N HIS A 43 4.69 -8.69 -7.19
CA HIS A 43 4.47 -9.37 -8.48
C HIS A 43 5.77 -9.74 -9.20
N ARG A 44 6.61 -10.49 -8.51
CA ARG A 44 7.85 -11.06 -9.04
C ARG A 44 8.00 -12.52 -8.67
N ASP A 45 8.70 -13.27 -9.51
CA ASP A 45 9.11 -14.62 -9.16
C ASP A 45 10.21 -14.63 -8.09
N LYS A 46 10.52 -15.83 -7.58
CA LYS A 46 11.58 -16.09 -6.59
C LYS A 46 12.98 -15.62 -7.02
N ASP A 47 13.19 -15.37 -8.32
CA ASP A 47 14.45 -14.91 -8.90
C ASP A 47 14.43 -13.38 -9.12
N ASN A 48 13.49 -12.67 -8.49
CA ASN A 48 13.27 -11.22 -8.57
C ASN A 48 12.94 -10.73 -9.99
N ARG A 49 12.32 -11.57 -10.82
CA ARG A 49 11.89 -11.18 -12.17
C ARG A 49 10.41 -10.82 -12.15
N PRO A 50 10.00 -9.69 -12.76
CA PRO A 50 8.61 -9.31 -12.81
C PRO A 50 7.78 -10.38 -13.53
N PHE A 51 6.59 -10.67 -13.00
CA PHE A 51 5.60 -11.44 -13.74
C PHE A 51 5.12 -10.60 -14.91
N ASP A 52 5.64 -10.91 -16.10
CA ASP A 52 5.28 -10.15 -17.28
C ASP A 52 3.89 -10.55 -17.80
N ALA A 53 2.96 -9.60 -17.76
CA ALA A 53 1.64 -9.76 -18.37
C ALA A 53 1.71 -9.87 -19.90
N ILE A 54 2.81 -9.45 -20.52
CA ILE A 54 2.96 -9.27 -21.97
C ILE A 54 3.84 -10.35 -22.62
N SER A 55 4.80 -10.96 -21.91
CA SER A 55 5.72 -11.97 -22.47
C SER A 55 4.99 -13.21 -23.02
N ALA A 56 3.88 -13.61 -22.39
CA ALA A 56 3.01 -14.67 -22.92
C ALA A 56 1.96 -14.16 -23.92
N LYS A 57 1.84 -12.84 -24.13
CA LYS A 57 0.78 -12.14 -24.90
C LYS A 57 -0.65 -12.44 -24.45
N LEU A 58 -0.83 -13.03 -23.27
CA LEU A 58 -2.13 -13.41 -22.75
C LEU A 58 -2.66 -12.44 -21.68
N GLY A 59 -1.87 -11.45 -21.24
CA GLY A 59 -2.28 -10.53 -20.18
C GLY A 59 -2.37 -11.18 -18.79
N ILE A 60 -1.87 -12.41 -18.62
CA ILE A 60 -2.15 -13.25 -17.44
C ILE A 60 -1.36 -12.81 -16.20
N GLY A 61 -0.23 -12.12 -16.37
CA GLY A 61 0.64 -11.72 -15.26
C GLY A 61 1.06 -12.92 -14.41
N HIS A 62 0.84 -12.85 -13.10
CA HIS A 62 1.12 -13.95 -12.17
C HIS A 62 0.04 -15.05 -12.15
N GLY A 63 -0.93 -15.07 -13.06
CA GLY A 63 -2.05 -16.01 -13.01
C GLY A 63 -1.65 -17.50 -12.97
N PHE A 64 -0.48 -17.87 -13.52
CA PHE A 64 0.07 -19.24 -13.37
C PHE A 64 0.73 -19.51 -12.01
N ALA A 65 1.16 -18.45 -11.31
CA ALA A 65 1.67 -18.51 -9.94
C ALA A 65 0.55 -18.42 -8.88
N GLY A 66 -0.71 -18.25 -9.29
CA GLY A 66 -1.84 -18.10 -8.38
C GLY A 66 -1.61 -16.94 -7.41
N SER A 67 -1.94 -17.13 -6.14
CA SER A 67 -1.74 -16.10 -5.09
C SER A 67 -0.37 -16.13 -4.43
N GLU A 68 0.60 -16.89 -4.96
CA GLU A 68 1.98 -16.92 -4.44
C GLU A 68 2.59 -15.52 -4.22
N PRO A 69 2.55 -14.58 -5.19
CA PRO A 69 3.11 -13.25 -5.00
C PRO A 69 2.38 -12.42 -3.95
N ASP A 70 1.12 -12.74 -3.67
CA ASP A 70 0.25 -11.99 -2.77
C ASP A 70 0.51 -12.32 -1.29
N TYR A 71 1.10 -13.50 -1.03
CA TYR A 71 1.44 -13.92 0.33
C TYR A 71 2.64 -13.15 0.87
N THR A 72 2.55 -12.77 2.15
CA THR A 72 3.62 -12.07 2.87
C THR A 72 4.39 -12.98 3.84
N TYR A 73 3.90 -14.19 4.11
CA TYR A 73 4.49 -15.15 5.05
C TYR A 73 5.20 -16.31 4.32
N ASP A 74 6.24 -16.87 4.95
CA ASP A 74 6.88 -18.10 4.47
C ASP A 74 6.16 -19.33 5.04
N GLU A 75 5.90 -20.37 4.22
CA GLU A 75 5.16 -21.57 4.68
C GLU A 75 6.00 -22.49 5.59
N ASP A 76 7.33 -22.48 5.41
CA ASP A 76 8.25 -23.46 6.01
C ASP A 76 9.24 -22.86 7.04
N MET A 77 9.05 -21.61 7.49
CA MET A 77 10.03 -20.94 8.36
C MET A 77 9.44 -20.48 9.70
N PRO A 78 10.16 -20.67 10.82
CA PRO A 78 9.80 -20.04 12.07
C PRO A 78 10.07 -18.53 11.97
N ILE A 79 9.02 -17.74 12.20
CA ILE A 79 8.98 -16.29 12.48
C ILE A 79 10.39 -15.68 12.62
N LEU A 80 10.89 -15.07 11.56
CA LEU A 80 12.22 -14.46 11.56
C LEU A 80 12.17 -13.10 12.27
N GLY A 81 12.54 -13.10 13.55
CA GLY A 81 12.75 -11.88 14.33
C GLY A 81 14.14 -11.27 14.18
N ASN A 82 14.90 -11.60 13.13
CA ASN A 82 16.25 -11.08 12.83
C ASN A 82 16.71 -11.53 11.41
N MET A 83 16.01 -11.19 10.33
CA MET A 83 16.65 -11.33 9.00
C MET A 83 17.73 -10.24 8.87
N PRO A 84 19.03 -10.58 8.84
CA PRO A 84 20.03 -9.59 8.42
C PRO A 84 19.67 -9.12 7.01
N ASP A 85 19.87 -7.82 6.71
CA ASP A 85 19.86 -7.36 5.31
C ASP A 85 20.95 -8.18 4.60
N PRO A 86 20.59 -9.14 3.74
CA PRO A 86 21.56 -10.07 3.23
C PRO A 86 22.44 -9.38 2.20
N GLU A 87 23.70 -9.80 2.10
CA GLU A 87 24.58 -9.35 1.01
C GLU A 87 24.01 -9.69 -0.38
N VAL A 88 23.13 -10.71 -0.44
CA VAL A 88 22.37 -11.12 -1.63
C VAL A 88 20.88 -11.13 -1.29
N PRO A 89 20.02 -10.34 -1.98
CA PRO A 89 18.59 -10.31 -1.72
C PRO A 89 17.92 -11.70 -1.81
N TYR A 90 17.23 -12.12 -0.74
CA TYR A 90 16.45 -13.36 -0.71
C TYR A 90 15.04 -13.14 -1.26
N TRP A 91 14.90 -13.00 -2.58
CA TRP A 91 13.59 -12.75 -3.19
C TRP A 91 12.65 -13.96 -3.17
N ASP A 92 13.20 -15.14 -2.89
CA ASP A 92 12.47 -16.38 -2.64
C ASP A 92 11.75 -16.39 -1.28
N LYS A 93 12.08 -15.46 -0.38
CA LYS A 93 11.45 -15.30 0.93
C LYS A 93 10.39 -14.21 0.88
N ARG A 94 9.14 -14.59 1.19
CA ARG A 94 7.97 -13.70 1.10
C ARG A 94 8.05 -12.59 2.14
N GLU A 95 8.42 -12.95 3.36
CA GLU A 95 8.60 -12.01 4.47
C GLU A 95 9.65 -10.95 4.14
N TYR A 96 10.74 -11.36 3.48
CA TYR A 96 11.81 -10.47 3.05
C TYR A 96 11.32 -9.48 1.97
N ARG A 97 10.71 -9.96 0.88
CA ARG A 97 10.23 -9.07 -0.20
C ARG A 97 9.17 -8.08 0.30
N SER A 98 8.28 -8.53 1.18
CA SER A 98 7.27 -7.67 1.82
C SER A 98 7.94 -6.57 2.64
N LEU A 99 8.94 -6.92 3.46
CA LEU A 99 9.68 -5.94 4.24
C LEU A 99 10.43 -4.93 3.37
N GLN A 100 11.00 -5.34 2.24
CA GLN A 100 11.64 -4.41 1.30
C GLN A 100 10.64 -3.42 0.68
N GLY A 101 9.44 -3.89 0.31
CA GLY A 101 8.38 -3.03 -0.18
C GLY A 101 7.91 -2.02 0.88
N GLU A 102 7.71 -2.48 2.11
CA GLU A 102 7.30 -1.63 3.23
C GLU A 102 8.37 -0.58 3.59
N LYS A 103 9.64 -0.97 3.61
CA LYS A 103 10.78 -0.05 3.77
C LYS A 103 10.79 1.01 2.67
N ALA A 104 10.61 0.60 1.43
CA ALA A 104 10.58 1.50 0.29
C ALA A 104 9.43 2.51 0.38
N VAL A 105 8.24 2.10 0.85
CA VAL A 105 7.11 3.01 1.10
C VAL A 105 7.41 3.98 2.25
N TYR A 106 7.98 3.50 3.36
CA TYR A 106 8.38 4.36 4.48
C TYR A 106 9.38 5.43 4.02
N GLU A 107 10.43 5.04 3.30
CA GLU A 107 11.45 5.95 2.76
C GLU A 107 10.84 6.92 1.76
N PHE A 108 9.96 6.44 0.87
CA PHE A 108 9.25 7.29 -0.08
C PHE A 108 8.40 8.33 0.62
N LEU A 109 7.53 7.94 1.56
CA LEU A 109 6.64 8.87 2.26
C LEU A 109 7.43 9.91 3.06
N THR A 110 8.51 9.48 3.72
CA THR A 110 9.41 10.40 4.44
C THR A 110 10.02 11.42 3.47
N ALA A 111 10.52 10.97 2.32
CA ALA A 111 11.07 11.86 1.30
C ALA A 111 9.99 12.72 0.60
N TYR A 112 8.74 12.25 0.55
CA TYR A 112 7.58 12.98 0.04
C TYR A 112 7.16 14.13 0.97
N GLY A 113 7.67 14.16 2.20
CA GLY A 113 7.45 15.24 3.16
C GLY A 113 6.59 14.84 4.37
N THR A 114 6.30 13.55 4.56
CA THR A 114 5.68 13.10 5.81
C THR A 114 6.72 13.11 6.95
N SER A 115 6.26 13.40 8.16
CA SER A 115 7.06 13.28 9.37
C SER A 115 6.57 12.06 10.15
N PRO A 116 7.18 10.88 9.97
CA PRO A 116 6.73 9.68 10.63
C PRO A 116 6.84 9.81 12.14
N ALA A 117 5.83 9.31 12.86
CA ALA A 117 5.81 9.38 14.33
C ALA A 117 6.84 8.43 14.99
N LEU A 118 7.28 7.39 14.26
CA LEU A 118 8.23 6.39 14.70
C LEU A 118 9.32 6.23 13.64
N GLY A 119 10.55 5.90 14.07
CA GLY A 119 11.63 5.56 13.14
C GLY A 119 11.38 4.21 12.48
N PHE A 120 12.00 4.00 11.30
CA PHE A 120 11.82 2.75 10.55
C PHE A 120 12.18 1.51 11.37
N GLU A 121 13.26 1.52 12.15
CA GLU A 121 13.65 0.36 12.96
C GLU A 121 12.60 -0.04 14.01
N GLU A 122 11.85 0.93 14.55
CA GLU A 122 10.74 0.61 15.46
C GLU A 122 9.57 -0.02 14.71
N ILE A 123 9.29 0.47 13.50
CA ILE A 123 8.24 -0.06 12.63
C ILE A 123 8.63 -1.44 12.08
N ARG A 124 9.90 -1.65 11.71
CA ARG A 124 10.46 -2.89 11.17
C ARG A 124 10.16 -4.08 12.07
N ASN A 125 10.39 -3.95 13.37
CA ASN A 125 10.11 -5.02 14.34
C ASN A 125 8.63 -5.43 14.38
N VAL A 126 7.73 -4.48 14.08
CA VAL A 126 6.30 -4.75 13.96
C VAL A 126 6.02 -5.43 12.63
N LEU A 127 6.58 -4.93 11.53
CA LEU A 127 6.36 -5.43 10.18
C LEU A 127 6.89 -6.86 9.98
N GLU A 128 8.07 -7.19 10.49
CA GLU A 128 8.62 -8.56 10.43
C GLU A 128 7.66 -9.57 11.09
N ARG A 129 7.08 -9.20 12.23
CA ARG A 129 6.06 -10.03 12.90
C ARG A 129 4.74 -10.04 12.16
N PHE A 130 4.32 -8.91 11.59
CA PHE A 130 3.09 -8.80 10.82
C PHE A 130 3.16 -9.70 9.58
N ASN A 131 4.25 -9.65 8.83
CA ASN A 131 4.48 -10.42 7.61
C ASN A 131 4.50 -11.92 7.89
N ALA A 132 5.14 -12.35 8.99
CA ALA A 132 5.18 -13.75 9.40
C ALA A 132 3.82 -14.34 9.86
N ILE A 133 2.79 -13.51 10.09
CA ILE A 133 1.45 -14.03 10.39
C ILE A 133 0.83 -14.54 9.09
N ARG A 134 0.54 -15.84 9.05
CA ARG A 134 -0.17 -16.51 7.95
C ARG A 134 -1.55 -15.86 7.68
N GLU A 135 -1.84 -15.59 6.41
CA GLU A 135 -3.22 -15.23 6.00
C GLU A 135 -4.11 -16.49 5.97
N GLU A 136 -5.33 -16.39 6.51
CA GLU A 136 -6.29 -17.50 6.62
C GLU A 136 -7.58 -17.18 5.84
N GLY A 137 -7.65 -17.62 4.58
CA GLY A 137 -8.81 -17.41 3.72
C GLY A 137 -8.83 -16.00 3.10
N ALA A 138 -10.04 -15.48 2.83
CA ALA A 138 -10.22 -14.15 2.24
C ALA A 138 -10.00 -13.01 3.27
N ASP A 139 -9.93 -13.35 4.55
CA ASP A 139 -9.72 -12.42 5.66
C ASP A 139 -8.34 -12.63 6.29
N PHE A 140 -7.89 -11.62 7.04
CA PHE A 140 -6.60 -11.64 7.74
C PHE A 140 -6.75 -11.30 9.23
N PRO A 141 -7.60 -12.04 9.99
CA PRO A 141 -7.95 -11.69 11.37
C PRO A 141 -6.75 -11.71 12.33
N GLY A 142 -5.78 -12.60 12.11
CA GLY A 142 -4.54 -12.66 12.90
C GLY A 142 -3.69 -11.40 12.74
N LYS A 143 -3.49 -10.96 11.49
CA LYS A 143 -2.77 -9.72 11.16
C LYS A 143 -3.48 -8.49 11.71
N ALA A 144 -4.80 -8.39 11.51
CA ALA A 144 -5.61 -7.29 12.03
C ALA A 144 -5.54 -7.21 13.57
N ARG A 145 -5.64 -8.34 14.27
CA ARG A 145 -5.47 -8.40 15.73
C ARG A 145 -4.10 -7.92 16.18
N PHE A 146 -3.04 -8.46 15.59
CA PHE A 146 -1.66 -8.10 15.94
C PHE A 146 -1.41 -6.60 15.75
N LEU A 147 -1.84 -6.04 14.62
CA LEU A 147 -1.67 -4.62 14.33
C LEU A 147 -2.50 -3.75 15.30
N LYS A 148 -3.73 -4.16 15.64
CA LYS A 148 -4.59 -3.47 16.62
C LYS A 148 -3.90 -3.39 17.98
N GLU A 149 -3.45 -4.54 18.49
CA GLU A 149 -2.80 -4.64 19.80
C GLU A 149 -1.51 -3.81 19.84
N THR A 150 -0.72 -3.86 18.76
CA THR A 150 0.53 -3.11 18.66
C THR A 150 0.31 -1.61 18.63
N ILE A 151 -0.61 -1.11 17.80
CA ILE A 151 -0.95 0.31 17.71
C ILE A 151 -1.47 0.82 19.06
N ASN A 152 -2.39 0.10 19.70
CA ASN A 152 -2.94 0.49 21.00
C ASN A 152 -1.89 0.49 22.11
N LYS A 153 -0.93 -0.43 22.06
CA LYS A 153 0.23 -0.41 22.97
C LYS A 153 1.09 0.83 22.73
N LEU A 154 1.44 1.14 21.49
CA LEU A 154 2.24 2.33 21.15
C LEU A 154 1.55 3.64 21.57
N ILE A 155 0.23 3.70 21.47
CA ILE A 155 -0.58 4.81 21.96
C ILE A 155 -0.51 4.91 23.49
N LYS A 156 -0.72 3.78 24.19
CA LYS A 156 -0.65 3.71 25.66
C LYS A 156 0.73 4.11 26.19
N ASP A 157 1.79 3.72 25.49
CA ASP A 157 3.17 4.04 25.81
C ASP A 157 3.54 5.49 25.43
N GLY A 158 2.60 6.26 24.86
CA GLY A 158 2.80 7.66 24.49
C GLY A 158 3.63 7.89 23.23
N LYS A 159 4.01 6.82 22.53
CA LYS A 159 4.78 6.85 21.28
C LYS A 159 3.95 7.30 20.08
N LEU A 160 2.65 6.98 20.08
CA LEU A 160 1.69 7.49 19.10
C LEU A 160 0.70 8.43 19.79
N LYS A 161 0.61 9.67 19.30
CA LYS A 161 -0.35 10.66 19.79
C LYS A 161 -1.49 10.80 18.80
N LEU A 162 -2.62 10.18 19.11
CA LEU A 162 -3.86 10.38 18.38
C LEU A 162 -4.62 11.55 19.00
N THR A 163 -4.69 12.66 18.29
CA THR A 163 -5.58 13.78 18.64
C THR A 163 -6.82 13.71 17.77
N LYS A 164 -7.98 13.46 18.37
CA LYS A 164 -9.25 13.69 17.68
C LYS A 164 -9.59 15.16 17.86
N ASN A 165 -9.70 15.92 16.77
CA ASN A 165 -10.34 17.25 16.82
C ASN A 165 -11.82 17.04 17.11
N THR A 166 -12.19 17.05 18.38
CA THR A 166 -13.58 17.26 18.78
C THR A 166 -13.77 18.76 18.94
N GLU A 167 -14.62 19.35 18.11
CA GLU A 167 -14.90 20.79 18.06
C GLU A 167 -15.40 21.40 19.39
N ASN A 168 -15.54 20.63 20.47
CA ASN A 168 -15.84 21.16 21.80
C ASN A 168 -15.17 20.34 22.92
N SER A 169 -14.47 21.05 23.81
CA SER A 169 -13.96 20.68 25.14
C SER A 169 -12.65 19.87 25.26
N GLU A 170 -11.60 20.56 25.73
CA GLU A 170 -10.58 20.28 26.79
C GLU A 170 -10.24 18.86 27.29
N LYS A 171 -10.69 17.76 26.67
CA LYS A 171 -10.24 16.41 27.01
C LYS A 171 -9.65 15.72 25.79
N THR A 172 -8.32 15.68 25.73
CA THR A 172 -7.58 14.77 24.87
C THR A 172 -7.91 13.33 25.29
N ARG A 173 -8.94 12.74 24.68
CA ARG A 173 -9.25 11.32 24.90
C ARG A 173 -8.27 10.49 24.07
N ILE A 174 -7.47 9.66 24.74
CA ILE A 174 -6.73 8.59 24.07
C ILE A 174 -7.75 7.70 23.35
N VAL A 175 -7.70 7.68 22.02
CA VAL A 175 -8.59 6.87 21.19
C VAL A 175 -7.96 5.50 21.04
N GLU A 176 -8.66 4.46 21.47
CA GLU A 176 -8.33 3.08 21.10
C GLU A 176 -8.70 2.87 19.63
N ILE A 177 -7.77 2.36 18.84
CA ILE A 177 -8.01 1.99 17.45
C ILE A 177 -8.54 0.55 17.42
N ASN A 178 -9.60 0.33 16.64
CA ASN A 178 -10.12 -0.99 16.34
C ASN A 178 -10.11 -1.20 14.82
N ILE A 179 -9.27 -2.12 14.37
CA ILE A 179 -9.15 -2.54 12.95
C ILE A 179 -9.62 -4.00 12.73
N GLU A 180 -10.02 -4.71 13.79
CA GLU A 180 -10.59 -6.06 13.67
C GLU A 180 -12.07 -6.01 13.31
N LYS A 181 -12.77 -4.98 13.80
CA LYS A 181 -14.06 -4.63 13.25
C LYS A 181 -13.77 -3.87 11.98
N GLY A 182 -13.88 -4.57 10.84
CA GLY A 182 -14.40 -3.88 9.67
C GLY A 182 -15.58 -3.06 10.16
N GLY A 183 -15.54 -1.74 9.95
CA GLY A 183 -16.78 -0.98 10.02
C GLY A 183 -17.82 -1.69 9.14
N SER A 184 -19.07 -1.25 9.17
CA SER A 184 -20.11 -1.62 8.20
C SER A 184 -19.75 -1.39 6.70
N ASP A 185 -18.47 -1.12 6.42
CA ASP A 185 -17.82 -0.72 5.19
C ASP A 185 -16.70 -1.72 4.89
N GLU A 186 -17.08 -2.98 4.66
CA GLU A 186 -16.33 -3.83 3.73
C GLU A 186 -16.02 -3.00 2.47
N TYR A 187 -14.92 -3.31 1.77
CA TYR A 187 -14.64 -2.67 0.48
C TYR A 187 -15.83 -2.87 -0.47
N LYS A 188 -16.64 -1.83 -0.63
CA LYS A 188 -17.79 -1.83 -1.52
C LYS A 188 -17.31 -1.32 -2.86
N ILE A 189 -17.15 -2.22 -3.84
CA ILE A 189 -16.76 -1.88 -5.22
C ILE A 189 -17.55 -0.66 -5.72
N LYS A 190 -18.88 -0.65 -5.54
CA LYS A 190 -19.74 0.46 -5.94
C LYS A 190 -19.42 1.79 -5.26
N GLU A 191 -19.00 1.77 -4.01
CA GLU A 191 -18.61 2.98 -3.28
C GLU A 191 -17.23 3.46 -3.73
N ALA A 192 -16.30 2.53 -3.96
CA ALA A 192 -14.99 2.84 -4.52
C ALA A 192 -15.11 3.46 -5.93
N GLU A 193 -15.93 2.87 -6.80
CA GLU A 193 -16.26 3.41 -8.13
C GLU A 193 -16.87 4.81 -8.05
N LYS A 194 -17.87 5.00 -7.16
CA LYS A 194 -18.50 6.31 -6.93
C LYS A 194 -17.49 7.34 -6.44
N ASN A 195 -16.58 6.96 -5.54
CA ASN A 195 -15.52 7.83 -5.05
C ASN A 195 -14.52 8.19 -6.14
N ARG A 196 -14.08 7.22 -6.97
CA ARG A 196 -13.24 7.49 -8.14
C ARG A 196 -13.93 8.45 -9.11
N GLY A 197 -15.19 8.21 -9.47
CA GLY A 197 -15.97 9.11 -10.32
C GLY A 197 -16.06 10.52 -9.75
N LYS A 198 -16.47 10.65 -8.49
CA LYS A 198 -16.59 11.95 -7.80
C LYS A 198 -15.31 12.78 -7.86
N TYR A 199 -14.13 12.16 -7.74
CA TYR A 199 -12.87 12.89 -7.65
C TYR A 199 -12.11 12.98 -8.97
N LEU A 200 -12.34 12.09 -9.94
CA LEU A 200 -11.54 11.98 -11.16
C LEU A 200 -12.32 12.22 -12.46
N GLU A 201 -13.66 12.09 -12.46
CA GLU A 201 -14.44 12.19 -13.71
C GLU A 201 -14.40 13.59 -14.33
N ASN A 202 -14.31 14.64 -13.51
CA ASN A 202 -14.13 16.02 -13.99
C ASN A 202 -12.75 16.26 -14.67
N LEU A 203 -11.84 15.30 -14.61
CA LEU A 203 -10.57 15.33 -15.30
C LEU A 203 -10.66 14.72 -16.71
N ALA A 204 -11.78 14.06 -17.07
CA ALA A 204 -11.99 13.51 -18.41
C ALA A 204 -11.85 14.61 -19.48
N GLY A 205 -11.19 14.29 -20.60
CA GLY A 205 -10.80 15.28 -21.62
C GLY A 205 -9.49 16.01 -21.33
N GLN A 206 -8.89 15.82 -20.14
CA GLN A 206 -7.58 16.37 -19.78
C GLN A 206 -6.47 15.31 -19.81
N GLU A 207 -6.65 14.19 -20.51
CA GLU A 207 -5.73 13.04 -20.52
C GLU A 207 -4.30 13.43 -20.97
N HIS A 208 -4.16 14.45 -21.81
CA HIS A 208 -2.86 15.01 -22.21
C HIS A 208 -2.03 15.52 -21.01
N LYS A 209 -2.67 15.87 -19.89
CA LYS A 209 -2.01 16.25 -18.64
C LYS A 209 -1.65 15.04 -17.77
N TYR A 210 -2.30 13.89 -18.00
CA TYR A 210 -2.15 12.68 -17.20
C TYR A 210 -1.68 11.51 -18.11
N PRO A 211 -0.48 11.62 -18.72
CA PRO A 211 -0.01 10.62 -19.67
C PRO A 211 0.06 9.23 -19.00
N GLY A 212 -0.45 8.20 -19.70
CA GLY A 212 -0.44 6.83 -19.18
C GLY A 212 -1.44 6.54 -18.06
N VAL A 213 -2.34 7.48 -17.73
CA VAL A 213 -3.41 7.28 -16.75
C VAL A 213 -4.77 7.24 -17.45
N CYS A 214 -5.57 6.22 -17.17
CA CYS A 214 -6.93 6.14 -17.66
C CYS A 214 -7.92 6.78 -16.67
N LEU A 215 -8.45 7.94 -17.05
CA LEU A 215 -9.40 8.69 -16.23
C LEU A 215 -10.82 8.12 -16.38
N PRO A 216 -11.61 8.04 -15.29
CA PRO A 216 -13.02 7.67 -15.38
C PRO A 216 -13.78 8.59 -16.36
N GLY A 217 -14.61 8.00 -17.22
CA GLY A 217 -15.35 8.74 -18.25
C GLY A 217 -14.52 9.18 -19.47
N SER A 218 -13.23 8.80 -19.53
CA SER A 218 -12.40 9.05 -20.71
C SER A 218 -12.95 8.31 -21.94
N LYS A 219 -13.00 9.00 -23.08
CA LYS A 219 -13.32 8.39 -24.38
C LYS A 219 -12.12 7.74 -25.05
N ILE A 220 -10.92 7.96 -24.52
CA ILE A 220 -9.65 7.49 -25.07
C ILE A 220 -9.31 6.12 -24.49
N CYS A 221 -9.48 5.96 -23.17
CA CYS A 221 -9.38 4.67 -22.50
C CYS A 221 -10.72 3.94 -22.58
N LYS A 222 -10.81 2.90 -23.42
CA LYS A 222 -11.96 1.99 -23.39
C LYS A 222 -11.77 0.98 -22.27
N GLU A 223 -12.86 0.58 -21.62
CA GLU A 223 -12.87 -0.59 -20.75
C GLU A 223 -12.34 -1.80 -21.54
N VAL A 224 -11.46 -2.57 -20.90
CA VAL A 224 -10.91 -3.83 -21.42
C VAL A 224 -11.68 -4.98 -20.79
#